data_AF-A0A8J6BNR4-F1
#
_entry.id   AF-A0A8J6BNR4-F1
#
_cell.length_a   1.000
_cell.length_b   1.000
_cell.length_c   1.000
_cell.angle_alpha   90.00
_cell.angle_beta   90.00
_cell.angle_gamma   90.00
#
_symmetry.space_group_name_H-M   'P 1'
#
loop_
_entity.id
_entity.type
_entity.pdbx_description
1 polymer ?
#
loop_
_entity_poly.entity_id
_entity_poly.type
_entity_poly.pdbx_seq_one_letter_code
_entity_poly.pdbx_strand_id
1 'polypeptide(L)'
;MERLLRACWFCRTSPCTAFCQVMFANTLSSLLMQNEEVRYMESELERYKQKYAELQAFTRSLIQSIRLNDREQQQILVSEPPLELEEMDYSHASPDHDDTSFSISSMPEKNISDGM
;
A
#
# COMPACT_ATOMS: atom_id res chain seq x y z
N MET A 1 13.27 16.30 12.78
CA MET A 1 14.60 16.00 13.36
C MET A 1 15.25 17.20 14.05
N GLU A 2 15.32 18.38 13.43
CA GLU A 2 16.05 19.55 14.00
C GLU A 2 15.55 20.02 15.38
N ARG A 3 14.24 19.90 15.65
CA ARG A 3 13.65 20.27 16.95
C ARG A 3 14.04 19.30 18.08
N LEU A 4 14.23 18.02 17.77
CA LEU A 4 14.70 16.99 18.72
C LEU A 4 16.20 17.11 18.98
N LEU A 5 16.99 17.39 17.94
CA LEU A 5 18.42 17.67 18.04
C LEU A 5 18.70 18.90 18.92
N ARG A 6 17.90 19.96 18.81
CA ARG A 6 18.00 21.15 19.69
C ARG A 6 17.65 20.85 21.15
N ALA A 7 16.64 20.03 21.41
CA ALA A 7 16.25 19.65 22.77
C ALA A 7 17.34 18.80 23.47
N CYS A 8 18.02 17.93 22.73
CA CYS A 8 19.07 17.06 23.29
C CYS A 8 20.44 17.72 23.45
N TRP A 9 20.74 18.79 22.69
CA TRP A 9 22.02 19.52 22.83
C TRP A 9 22.16 20.26 24.17
N PHE A 10 21.05 20.63 24.81
CA PHE A 10 21.04 21.40 26.05
C PHE A 10 21.25 20.55 27.33
N CYS A 11 21.27 19.22 27.22
CA CYS A 11 21.23 18.29 28.35
C CYS A 11 22.55 17.54 28.58
N ARG A 12 23.67 18.25 28.73
CA ARG A 12 25.01 17.63 28.76
C ARG A 12 25.40 16.91 30.07
N THR A 13 24.61 17.01 31.15
CA THR A 13 24.96 16.41 32.48
C THR A 13 23.75 16.00 33.34
N SER A 14 22.66 15.45 32.77
CA SER A 14 21.44 15.07 33.53
C SER A 14 20.80 13.78 32.97
N PRO A 15 19.85 13.10 33.66
CA PRO A 15 19.13 11.91 33.14
C PRO A 15 18.44 12.13 31.78
N CYS A 16 18.30 13.39 31.41
CA CYS A 16 17.95 13.90 30.10
C CYS A 16 18.84 13.35 28.94
N THR A 17 20.12 13.01 29.18
CA THR A 17 20.97 12.35 28.17
C THR A 17 20.49 10.93 27.86
N ALA A 18 20.16 10.16 28.90
CA ALA A 18 19.65 8.80 28.74
C ALA A 18 18.28 8.81 28.06
N PHE A 19 17.41 9.74 28.45
CA PHE A 19 16.11 9.94 27.79
C PHE A 19 16.26 10.30 26.30
N CYS A 20 17.16 11.24 25.98
CA CYS A 20 17.49 11.58 24.60
C CYS A 20 18.09 10.42 23.81
N GLN A 21 18.94 9.62 24.43
CA GLN A 21 19.58 8.46 23.81
C GLN A 21 18.56 7.36 23.50
N VAL A 22 17.62 7.09 24.40
CA VAL A 22 16.51 6.16 24.20
C VAL A 22 15.55 6.67 23.12
N MET A 23 15.18 7.96 23.15
CA MET A 23 14.33 8.56 22.13
C MET A 23 14.98 8.52 20.74
N PHE A 24 16.28 8.79 20.65
CA PHE A 24 17.02 8.70 19.39
C PHE A 24 17.13 7.25 18.91
N ALA A 25 17.42 6.30 19.80
CA ALA A 25 17.46 4.87 19.47
C ALA A 25 16.10 4.35 18.97
N ASN A 26 15.01 4.74 19.63
CA ASN A 26 13.65 4.37 19.21
C ASN A 26 13.31 4.99 17.84
N THR A 27 13.67 6.26 17.62
CA THR A 27 13.46 6.93 16.34
C THR A 27 14.26 6.25 15.22
N LEU A 28 15.53 5.92 15.47
CA LEU A 28 16.39 5.23 14.51
C LEU A 28 15.86 3.82 14.20
N SER A 29 15.44 3.08 15.23
CA SER A 29 14.84 1.75 15.07
C SER A 29 13.56 1.80 14.23
N SER A 30 12.68 2.76 14.50
CA SER A 30 11.47 2.98 13.70
C SER A 30 11.78 3.31 12.23
N LEU A 31 12.76 4.18 11.98
CA LEU A 31 13.20 4.52 10.63
C LEU A 31 13.80 3.32 9.89
N LEU A 32 14.59 2.49 10.57
CA LEU A 32 15.18 1.29 9.99
C LEU A 32 14.10 0.26 9.61
N MET A 33 13.12 0.05 10.49
CA MET A 33 11.99 -0.84 10.22
C MET A 33 11.16 -0.35 9.02
N GLN A 34 10.83 0.93 8.98
CA GLN A 34 10.11 1.54 7.85
C GLN A 34 10.90 1.40 6.55
N ASN A 35 12.23 1.51 6.60
CA ASN A 35 13.07 1.32 5.41
C ASN A 35 13.10 -0.14 4.92
N GLU A 36 13.16 -1.12 5.84
CA GLU A 36 13.06 -2.54 5.49
C GLU A 36 11.71 -2.86 4.86
N GLU A 37 10.62 -2.33 5.41
CA GLU A 37 9.26 -2.50 4.88
C GLU A 37 9.13 -1.93 3.47
N VAL A 38 9.69 -0.73 3.22
CA VAL A 38 9.73 -0.15 1.87
C VAL A 38 10.54 -1.03 0.91
N ARG A 39 11.71 -1.52 1.31
CA ARG A 39 12.53 -2.42 0.46
C ARG A 39 11.80 -3.72 0.14
N TYR A 40 11.08 -4.27 1.12
CA TYR A 40 10.25 -5.45 0.90
C TYR A 40 9.15 -5.15 -0.12
N MET A 41 8.38 -4.08 0.05
CA MET A 41 7.34 -3.68 -0.89
C MET A 41 7.88 -3.42 -2.31
N GLU A 42 9.06 -2.80 -2.43
CA GLU A 42 9.72 -2.60 -3.73
C GLU A 42 10.08 -3.93 -4.40
N SER A 43 10.60 -4.89 -3.64
CA SER A 43 10.93 -6.22 -4.16
C SER A 43 9.69 -7.00 -4.62
N GLU A 44 8.60 -6.91 -3.85
CA GLU A 44 7.32 -7.51 -4.20
C GLU A 44 6.74 -6.88 -5.47
N LEU A 45 6.79 -5.54 -5.57
CA LEU A 45 6.35 -4.83 -6.76
C LEU A 45 7.14 -5.26 -8.00
N GLU A 46 8.45 -5.42 -7.89
CA GLU A 46 9.30 -5.86 -9.00
C GLU A 46 8.96 -7.32 -9.41
N ARG A 47 8.70 -8.19 -8.44
CA ARG A 47 8.20 -9.55 -8.67
C ARG A 47 6.88 -9.54 -9.46
N TYR A 48 5.93 -8.69 -9.09
CA TYR A 48 4.66 -8.56 -9.81
C TYR A 48 4.82 -7.98 -11.22
N LYS A 49 5.71 -7.01 -11.43
CA LYS A 49 6.03 -6.49 -12.78
C LYS A 49 6.56 -7.58 -13.68
N GLN A 50 7.46 -8.42 -13.17
CA GLN A 50 8.00 -9.55 -13.94
C GLN A 50 6.89 -10.54 -14.31
N LYS A 51 6.05 -10.96 -13.36
CA LYS A 51 4.92 -11.85 -13.63
C LYS A 51 3.97 -11.27 -14.69
N TYR A 52 3.68 -9.97 -14.61
CA TYR A 52 2.85 -9.30 -15.61
C TYR A 52 3.50 -9.27 -17.01
N ALA A 53 4.82 -9.05 -17.08
CA ALA A 53 5.55 -9.09 -18.34
C ALA A 53 5.52 -10.48 -19.00
N GLU A 54 5.68 -11.54 -18.19
CA GLU A 54 5.56 -12.94 -18.64
C GLU A 54 4.15 -13.24 -19.17
N LEU A 55 3.12 -12.84 -18.41
CA LEU A 55 1.72 -12.99 -18.83
C LEU A 55 1.41 -12.23 -20.13
N GLN A 56 1.95 -11.01 -20.27
CA GLN A 56 1.80 -10.23 -21.48
C GLN A 56 2.47 -10.90 -22.69
N ALA A 57 3.68 -11.43 -22.51
CA ALA A 57 4.42 -12.14 -23.55
C ALA A 57 3.68 -13.41 -23.98
N PHE A 58 3.23 -14.21 -23.01
CA PHE A 58 2.39 -15.38 -23.24
C PHE A 58 1.15 -15.05 -24.07
N THR A 59 0.38 -14.05 -23.62
CA THR A 59 -0.87 -13.64 -24.29
C THR A 59 -0.63 -13.22 -25.74
N ARG A 60 0.43 -12.44 -25.99
CA ARG A 60 0.82 -12.03 -27.35
C ARG A 60 1.16 -13.23 -28.22
N SER A 61 1.96 -14.16 -27.73
CA SER A 61 2.35 -15.39 -28.43
C SER A 61 1.14 -16.26 -28.75
N LEU A 62 0.20 -16.39 -27.81
CA LEU A 62 -1.03 -17.17 -28.01
C LEU A 62 -1.94 -16.54 -29.08
N ILE A 63 -2.16 -15.22 -29.02
CA ILE A 63 -2.94 -14.52 -30.04
C ILE A 63 -2.30 -14.69 -31.42
N GLN A 64 -0.97 -14.62 -31.49
CA GLN A 64 -0.24 -14.80 -32.74
C GLN A 64 -0.40 -16.23 -33.29
N SER A 65 -0.23 -17.26 -32.47
CA SER A 65 -0.38 -18.65 -32.91
C SER A 65 -1.81 -18.97 -33.35
N ILE A 66 -2.82 -18.37 -32.72
CA ILE A 66 -4.22 -18.46 -33.15
C ILE A 66 -4.42 -17.81 -34.53
N ARG A 67 -3.90 -16.58 -34.71
CA ARG A 67 -4.01 -15.85 -35.99
C ARG A 67 -3.34 -16.60 -37.15
N LEU A 68 -2.23 -17.28 -36.87
CA LEU A 68 -1.49 -18.06 -37.85
C LEU A 68 -2.03 -19.50 -38.03
N ASN A 69 -3.04 -19.90 -37.25
CA ASN A 69 -3.53 -21.29 -37.16
C ASN A 69 -2.42 -22.31 -36.85
N ASP A 70 -1.39 -21.89 -36.13
CA ASP A 70 -0.29 -22.74 -35.69
C ASP A 70 -0.72 -23.60 -34.50
N ARG A 71 -1.26 -24.79 -34.79
CA ARG A 71 -1.82 -25.69 -33.78
C ARG A 71 -0.75 -26.28 -32.85
N GLU A 72 0.47 -26.46 -33.34
CA GLU A 72 1.58 -27.00 -32.55
C GLU A 72 1.99 -25.97 -31.49
N GLN A 73 2.21 -24.73 -31.91
CA GLN A 73 2.54 -23.65 -30.99
C GLN A 73 1.41 -23.34 -30.00
N GLN A 74 0.14 -23.43 -30.44
CA GLN A 74 -1.01 -23.31 -29.54
C GLN A 74 -0.99 -24.38 -28.45
N GLN A 75 -0.70 -25.63 -28.81
CA GLN A 75 -0.70 -26.73 -27.86
C GLN A 75 0.42 -26.59 -26.83
N ILE A 76 1.62 -26.17 -27.26
CA ILE A 76 2.75 -25.89 -26.37
C ILE A 76 2.39 -24.80 -25.36
N LEU A 77 1.84 -23.68 -25.84
CA LEU A 77 1.46 -22.55 -24.97
C LEU A 77 0.36 -22.95 -23.97
N VAL A 78 -0.64 -23.72 -24.39
CA VAL A 78 -1.72 -24.15 -23.49
C VAL A 78 -1.25 -25.19 -22.47
N SER A 79 -0.25 -26.02 -22.80
CA SER A 79 0.33 -26.98 -21.84
C SER A 79 1.22 -26.32 -20.80
N GLU A 80 1.80 -25.15 -21.10
CA GLU A 80 2.71 -24.41 -20.21
C GLU A 80 2.19 -22.98 -19.96
N PRO A 81 1.05 -22.82 -19.25
CA PRO A 81 0.55 -21.50 -18.91
C PRO A 81 1.47 -20.80 -17.89
N PRO A 82 1.57 -19.46 -17.92
CA PRO A 82 2.24 -18.70 -16.86
C PRO A 82 1.63 -19.03 -15.49
N LEU A 83 2.48 -19.11 -14.46
CA LEU A 83 2.01 -19.33 -13.09
C LEU A 83 1.02 -18.23 -12.67
N GLU A 84 -0.07 -18.62 -12.02
CA GLU A 84 -1.09 -17.68 -11.56
C GLU A 84 -0.49 -16.58 -10.68
N LEU A 85 -0.99 -15.36 -10.90
CA LEU A 85 -0.72 -14.25 -9.99
C LEU A 85 -1.29 -14.66 -8.64
N GLU A 86 -0.42 -14.75 -7.63
CA GLU A 86 -0.77 -14.95 -6.23
C GLU A 86 -1.94 -14.01 -5.91
N GLU A 87 -3.10 -14.59 -5.54
CA GLU A 87 -4.34 -13.86 -5.32
C GLU A 87 -4.06 -12.75 -4.30
N MET A 88 -4.04 -11.51 -4.77
CA MET A 88 -3.96 -10.35 -3.89
C MET A 88 -5.27 -10.35 -3.11
N ASP A 89 -5.24 -10.67 -1.83
CA ASP A 89 -6.43 -10.66 -0.98
C ASP A 89 -6.89 -9.20 -0.79
N TYR A 90 -7.75 -8.74 -1.70
CA TYR A 90 -8.32 -7.39 -1.67
C TYR A 90 -9.25 -7.17 -0.46
N SER A 91 -9.50 -8.20 0.35
CA SER A 91 -10.34 -8.12 1.56
C SER A 91 -9.76 -7.21 2.65
N HIS A 92 -8.50 -6.75 2.51
CA HIS A 92 -7.84 -5.90 3.49
C HIS A 92 -7.44 -4.50 2.98
N ALA A 93 -7.83 -4.11 1.75
CA ALA A 93 -7.36 -2.88 1.12
C ALA A 93 -8.09 -1.58 1.55
N SER A 94 -8.99 -1.62 2.54
CA SER A 94 -9.65 -0.42 3.04
C SER A 94 -9.78 -0.47 4.56
N PRO A 95 -9.04 0.33 5.33
CA PRO A 95 -9.48 0.69 6.67
C PRO A 95 -10.75 1.52 6.48
N ASP A 96 -11.88 1.03 6.97
CA ASP A 96 -13.14 1.76 7.00
C ASP A 96 -12.90 3.18 7.54
N HIS A 97 -13.13 4.20 6.70
CA HIS A 97 -13.04 5.60 7.08
C HIS A 97 -14.43 6.13 7.42
N ASP A 98 -15.00 5.62 8.51
CA ASP A 98 -16.21 6.12 9.18
C ASP A 98 -15.78 6.38 10.64
N ASP A 99 -15.80 7.57 11.27
CA ASP A 99 -16.75 8.67 11.24
C ASP A 99 -16.06 9.99 11.67
N THR A 100 -15.70 10.88 10.75
CA THR A 100 -15.60 12.31 11.10
C THR A 100 -16.98 12.93 10.97
N SER A 101 -17.81 12.78 12.01
CA SER A 101 -19.12 13.43 12.08
C SER A 101 -18.94 14.94 12.27
N PHE A 102 -19.09 15.70 11.18
CA PHE A 102 -19.25 17.14 11.24
C PHE A 102 -20.74 17.44 11.49
N SER A 103 -21.11 17.66 12.75
CA SER A 103 -22.47 18.06 13.13
C SER A 103 -22.76 19.46 12.61
N ILE A 104 -23.43 19.55 11.45
CA ILE A 104 -24.05 20.79 10.99
C ILE A 104 -25.30 21.06 11.83
N SER A 105 -25.21 22.05 12.72
CA SER A 105 -26.39 22.59 13.42
C SER A 105 -27.32 23.23 12.39
N SER A 106 -28.60 22.84 12.37
CA SER A 106 -29.67 23.59 11.70
C SER A 106 -30.88 23.65 12.61
N MET A 107 -31.32 24.89 12.84
CA MET A 107 -32.41 25.31 13.73
C MET A 107 -33.79 24.81 13.27
N PRO A 108 -34.81 24.80 14.15
CA PRO A 108 -36.05 24.05 13.93
C PRO A 108 -37.12 24.91 13.23
N GLU A 109 -37.76 24.36 12.20
CA GLU A 109 -39.01 24.89 11.66
C GLU A 109 -40.04 23.78 11.54
N LYS A 110 -41.07 23.82 12.40
CA LYS A 110 -42.38 23.22 12.11
C LYS A 110 -43.44 23.78 13.04
N ASN A 111 -44.37 24.57 12.49
CA ASN A 111 -45.78 24.37 12.79
C ASN A 111 -46.65 24.76 11.59
N ILE A 112 -47.54 23.82 11.29
CA ILE A 112 -48.45 23.73 10.16
C ILE A 112 -49.79 24.36 10.58
N SER A 113 -50.46 25.07 9.68
CA SER A 113 -51.91 24.93 9.49
C SER A 113 -52.36 25.65 8.22
N ASP A 114 -52.83 24.86 7.27
CA ASP A 114 -53.49 25.23 6.03
C ASP A 114 -54.99 24.93 6.20
N GLY A 115 -55.89 25.78 5.69
CA GLY A 115 -57.32 25.44 5.53
C GLY A 115 -58.36 26.52 5.86
N MET A 116 -58.97 27.03 4.78
CA MET A 116 -60.21 27.84 4.63
C MET A 116 -60.20 29.33 5.02
#